data_AF-A0A4Q5R056-F1
#
_entry.id   AF-A0A4Q5R056-F1
#
_cell.length_a   1.000
_cell.length_b   1.000
_cell.length_c   1.000
_cell.angle_alpha   90.00
_cell.angle_beta   90.00
_cell.angle_gamma   90.00
#
_symmetry.space_group_name_H-M   'P 1'
#
loop_
_entity.id
_entity.type
_entity.pdbx_description
1 polymer ?
#
loop_
_entity_poly.entity_id
_entity_poly.type
_entity_poly.pdbx_seq_one_letter_code
_entity_poly.pdbx_strand_id
1 'polypeptide(L)'
;MKHHLPFSFASPWALAVAFWLLLGPCAYAQAPAWQTAAAAAGTVAVQATAPAADGNSIYLAGGFSGTATFGSIVLNSATAQQVFVAKWSLVTNSFVWA
;
A
#
# COMPACT_ATOMS: atom_id res chain seq x y z
N MET A 1 25.28 17.44 -53.54
CA MET A 1 25.02 17.78 -52.13
C MET A 1 24.89 16.48 -51.35
N LYS A 2 25.97 16.00 -50.75
CA LYS A 2 25.95 14.80 -49.89
C LYS A 2 26.14 15.32 -48.47
N HIS A 3 25.07 15.35 -47.68
CA HIS A 3 25.16 15.71 -46.26
C HIS A 3 25.69 14.51 -45.47
N HIS A 4 26.85 14.67 -44.86
CA HIS A 4 27.46 13.68 -43.97
C HIS A 4 26.86 13.88 -42.57
N LEU A 5 26.20 12.86 -42.01
CA LEU A 5 25.71 12.88 -40.63
C LEU A 5 26.89 12.73 -39.66
N PRO A 6 26.96 13.51 -38.55
CA PRO A 6 28.12 13.52 -37.67
C PRO A 6 27.89 12.58 -36.46
N PHE A 7 28.05 11.27 -36.64
CA PHE A 7 28.15 10.38 -35.49
C PHE A 7 29.34 9.43 -35.67
N SER A 8 30.44 9.73 -34.99
CA SER A 8 31.62 8.87 -34.88
C SER A 8 31.60 8.18 -33.51
N PHE A 9 31.41 6.86 -33.48
CA PHE A 9 31.56 6.05 -32.26
C PHE A 9 33.04 5.77 -32.02
N ALA A 10 33.79 6.79 -31.59
CA ALA A 10 35.25 6.71 -31.48
C ALA A 10 35.78 6.09 -30.17
N SER A 11 34.93 5.53 -29.30
CA SER A 11 35.38 4.97 -28.02
C SER A 11 34.86 3.55 -27.81
N PRO A 12 35.75 2.54 -27.64
CA PRO A 12 35.34 1.17 -27.34
C PRO A 12 34.55 1.07 -26.03
N TRP A 13 34.73 2.03 -25.12
CA TRP A 13 33.98 2.15 -23.88
C TRP A 13 32.51 2.55 -24.09
N ALA A 14 32.21 3.33 -25.13
CA ALA A 14 30.84 3.72 -25.44
C ALA A 14 30.01 2.50 -25.90
N LEU A 15 30.62 1.60 -26.67
CA LEU A 15 30.00 0.34 -27.07
C LEU A 15 29.83 -0.62 -25.89
N ALA A 16 30.82 -0.70 -24.99
CA ALA A 16 30.73 -1.53 -23.79
C ALA A 16 29.61 -1.06 -22.84
N VAL A 17 29.44 0.25 -22.65
CA VAL A 17 28.35 0.83 -21.85
C VAL A 17 26.99 0.59 -22.51
N ALA A 18 26.89 0.79 -23.83
CA ALA A 18 25.67 0.51 -24.58
C ALA A 18 25.29 -0.98 -24.51
N PHE A 19 26.27 -1.87 -24.60
CA PHE A 19 26.06 -3.31 -24.48
C PHE A 19 25.63 -3.73 -23.07
N TRP A 20 26.16 -3.10 -22.03
CA TRP A 20 25.76 -3.33 -20.63
C TRP A 20 24.33 -2.85 -20.34
N LEU A 21 23.92 -1.73 -20.95
CA LEU A 21 22.54 -1.22 -20.86
C LEU A 21 21.55 -2.10 -21.63
N LEU A 22 21.96 -2.70 -22.74
CA LEU A 22 21.13 -3.58 -23.57
C LEU A 22 20.97 -5.00 -23.01
N LEU A 23 21.89 -5.42 -22.14
CA LEU A 23 21.83 -6.72 -21.43
C LEU A 23 21.29 -6.61 -20.00
N GLY A 24 20.83 -5.43 -19.59
CA GLY A 24 20.24 -5.23 -18.27
C GLY A 24 19.01 -6.11 -18.05
N PRO A 25 18.76 -6.58 -16.82
CA PRO A 25 17.57 -7.36 -16.53
C PRO A 25 16.33 -6.59 -16.97
N CYS A 26 15.43 -7.27 -17.67
CA CYS A 26 14.13 -6.73 -18.04
C CYS A 26 13.49 -6.16 -16.77
N ALA A 27 13.10 -4.89 -16.81
CA ALA A 27 12.34 -4.30 -15.71
C ALA A 27 10.95 -4.95 -15.69
N TYR A 28 10.78 -5.97 -14.85
CA TYR A 28 9.47 -6.51 -14.56
C TYR A 28 8.71 -5.49 -13.72
N ALA A 29 7.45 -5.21 -14.08
CA ALA A 29 6.55 -4.52 -13.20
C ALA A 29 6.45 -5.33 -11.89
N GLN A 30 6.71 -4.69 -10.75
CA GLN A 30 6.60 -5.35 -9.45
C GLN A 30 5.14 -5.74 -9.23
N ALA A 31 4.88 -7.02 -8.99
CA ALA A 31 3.57 -7.45 -8.53
C ALA A 31 3.36 -6.82 -7.13
N PRO A 32 2.22 -6.16 -6.87
CA PRO A 32 1.94 -5.65 -5.54
C PRO A 32 1.97 -6.81 -4.55
N ALA A 33 2.55 -6.58 -3.38
CA ALA A 33 2.51 -7.56 -2.29
C ALA A 33 1.05 -7.73 -1.85
N TRP A 34 0.44 -8.86 -2.20
CA TRP A 34 -0.91 -9.18 -1.75
C TRP A 34 -0.91 -9.44 -0.25
N GLN A 35 -1.79 -8.74 0.48
CA GLN A 35 -2.01 -8.95 1.90
C GLN A 35 -3.33 -9.70 2.11
N THR A 36 -3.39 -10.52 3.14
CA THR A 36 -4.65 -11.14 3.56
C THR A 36 -5.60 -10.08 4.09
N ALA A 37 -6.90 -10.23 3.84
CA ALA A 37 -7.91 -9.34 4.39
C ALA A 37 -7.90 -9.41 5.93
N ALA A 38 -7.69 -8.27 6.58
CA ALA A 38 -7.87 -8.13 8.02
C ALA A 38 -9.25 -7.51 8.28
N ALA A 39 -10.15 -8.28 8.90
CA ALA A 39 -11.49 -7.84 9.23
C ALA A 39 -11.60 -7.54 10.74
N ALA A 40 -12.39 -6.51 11.08
CA ALA A 40 -12.96 -6.43 12.42
C ALA A 40 -13.95 -7.59 12.61
N ALA A 41 -13.94 -8.21 13.78
CA ALA A 41 -14.87 -9.30 14.09
C ALA A 41 -16.12 -8.77 14.80
N GLY A 42 -17.26 -9.44 14.59
CA GLY A 42 -18.56 -9.04 15.13
C GLY A 42 -19.42 -8.28 14.12
N THR A 43 -20.52 -7.68 14.59
CA THR A 43 -21.44 -6.90 13.75
C THR A 43 -20.87 -5.50 13.55
N VAL A 44 -19.97 -5.35 12.59
CA VAL A 44 -19.26 -4.11 12.28
C VAL A 44 -19.52 -3.70 10.83
N ALA A 45 -19.91 -2.45 10.62
CA ALA A 45 -20.05 -1.85 9.31
C ALA A 45 -19.07 -0.68 9.18
N VAL A 46 -18.06 -0.83 8.31
CA VAL A 46 -17.16 0.27 7.94
C VAL A 46 -17.87 1.13 6.90
N GLN A 47 -18.02 2.42 7.20
CA GLN A 47 -18.74 3.38 6.34
C GLN A 47 -17.78 4.39 5.69
N ALA A 48 -16.63 4.63 6.30
CA ALA A 48 -15.61 5.52 5.77
C ALA A 48 -14.20 4.97 6.06
N THR A 49 -13.30 5.21 5.13
CA THR A 49 -11.86 5.00 5.30
C THR A 49 -11.10 6.21 4.79
N ALA A 50 -10.00 6.56 5.45
CA ALA A 50 -9.14 7.66 5.03
C ALA A 50 -7.67 7.33 5.31
N PRO A 51 -6.75 7.58 4.35
CA PRO A 51 -5.33 7.45 4.63
C PRO A 51 -4.90 8.51 5.66
N ALA A 52 -4.04 8.12 6.59
CA ALA A 52 -3.41 9.07 7.50
C ALA A 52 -2.31 9.85 6.77
N ALA A 53 -2.05 11.09 7.21
CA ALA A 53 -0.97 11.91 6.68
C ALA A 53 0.44 11.30 6.90
N ASP A 54 0.55 10.32 7.80
CA ASP A 54 1.79 9.58 8.06
C ASP A 54 2.15 8.59 6.93
N GLY A 55 1.25 8.34 5.97
CA GLY A 55 1.46 7.40 4.86
C GLY A 55 1.50 5.92 5.26
N ASN A 56 1.43 5.64 6.55
CA ASN A 56 1.69 4.33 7.14
C ASN A 56 0.45 3.76 7.84
N SER A 57 -0.66 4.50 7.82
CA SER A 57 -1.88 4.13 8.53
C SER A 57 -3.15 4.49 7.76
N ILE A 58 -4.23 3.81 8.11
CA ILE A 58 -5.58 4.08 7.62
C ILE A 58 -6.49 4.31 8.81
N TYR A 59 -7.28 5.37 8.77
CA TYR A 59 -8.40 5.59 9.68
C TYR A 59 -9.65 4.93 9.12
N LEU A 60 -10.40 4.27 9.99
CA LEU A 60 -11.68 3.65 9.68
C LEU A 60 -12.73 4.27 10.60
N ALA A 61 -13.91 4.55 10.05
CA ALA A 61 -15.05 4.96 10.83
C ALA A 61 -16.30 4.23 10.35
N GLY A 62 -17.21 3.98 11.29
CA GLY A 62 -18.43 3.25 10.99
C GLY A 62 -19.27 3.04 12.24
N GLY A 63 -20.11 2.01 12.19
CA GLY A 63 -20.91 1.60 13.34
C GLY A 63 -20.86 0.12 13.63
N PHE A 64 -21.16 -0.24 14.87
CA PHE A 64 -21.18 -1.62 15.35
C PHE A 64 -22.33 -1.89 16.33
N SER A 65 -22.77 -3.14 16.47
CA SER A 65 -23.74 -3.56 17.49
C SER A 65 -23.27 -4.82 18.24
N GLY A 66 -23.61 -4.92 19.53
CA GLY A 66 -23.07 -5.96 20.40
C GLY A 66 -21.57 -5.76 20.63
N THR A 67 -20.76 -6.76 20.31
CA THR A 67 -19.30 -6.73 20.49
C THR A 67 -18.59 -6.59 19.14
N ALA A 68 -17.70 -5.62 19.03
CA ALA A 68 -16.80 -5.41 17.91
C ALA A 68 -15.36 -5.62 18.35
N THR A 69 -14.58 -6.40 17.60
CA THR A 69 -13.19 -6.70 17.92
C THR A 69 -12.26 -6.24 16.82
N PHE A 70 -11.30 -5.38 17.18
CA PHE A 70 -10.27 -4.82 16.32
C PHE A 70 -8.90 -5.33 16.81
N GLY A 71 -8.49 -6.51 16.33
CA GLY A 71 -7.31 -7.18 16.86
C GLY A 71 -7.51 -7.60 18.32
N SER A 72 -6.75 -7.01 19.25
CA SER A 72 -6.92 -7.21 20.70
C SER A 72 -7.84 -6.19 21.37
N ILE A 73 -8.32 -5.18 20.63
CA ILE A 73 -9.17 -4.11 21.17
C ILE A 73 -10.63 -4.51 21.00
N VAL A 74 -11.40 -4.47 22.08
CA VAL A 74 -12.81 -4.89 22.10
C VAL A 74 -13.69 -3.72 22.49
N LEU A 75 -14.63 -3.37 21.61
CA LEU A 75 -15.69 -2.40 21.87
C LEU A 75 -16.99 -3.14 22.15
N ASN A 76 -17.72 -2.73 23.18
CA ASN A 76 -18.98 -3.33 23.58
C ASN A 76 -20.10 -2.30 23.57
N SER A 77 -21.24 -2.65 22.98
CA SER A 77 -22.47 -1.90 23.05
C SER A 77 -23.55 -2.74 23.73
N ALA A 78 -24.16 -2.19 24.78
CA ALA A 78 -25.15 -2.91 25.59
C ALA A 78 -26.56 -2.91 24.98
N THR A 79 -26.93 -1.92 24.16
CA THR A 79 -28.35 -1.68 23.86
C THR A 79 -28.67 -1.26 22.43
N ALA A 80 -27.71 -0.74 21.64
CA ALA A 80 -27.99 -0.21 20.29
C ALA A 80 -26.75 -0.21 19.39
N GLN A 81 -26.92 0.20 18.13
CA GLN A 81 -25.79 0.47 17.26
C GLN A 81 -25.00 1.68 17.79
N GLN A 82 -23.68 1.58 17.85
CA GLN A 82 -22.75 2.63 18.27
C GLN A 82 -21.80 2.98 17.14
N VAL A 83 -21.24 4.17 17.19
CA VAL A 83 -20.17 4.61 16.28
C VAL A 83 -18.80 4.20 16.81
N PHE A 84 -17.88 3.94 15.89
CA PHE A 84 -16.46 3.73 16.21
C PHE A 84 -15.56 4.53 15.26
N VAL A 85 -14.35 4.79 15.73
CA VAL A 85 -13.23 5.22 14.92
C VAL A 85 -12.04 4.33 15.28
N ALA A 86 -11.34 3.78 14.29
CA ALA A 86 -10.19 2.93 14.51
C ALA A 86 -9.01 3.36 13.63
N LYS A 87 -7.79 3.01 14.06
CA LYS A 87 -6.56 3.20 13.26
C LYS A 87 -5.90 1.86 12.97
N TRP A 88 -5.70 1.58 11.69
CA TRP A 88 -4.95 0.45 11.19
C TRP A 88 -3.54 0.88 10.78
N SER A 89 -2.51 0.15 11.22
CA SER A 89 -1.13 0.37 10.79
C SER A 89 -0.78 -0.58 9.64
N LEU A 90 -0.32 -0.02 8.53
CA LEU A 90 0.18 -0.76 7.36
C LEU A 90 1.58 -1.35 7.60
N VAL A 91 2.32 -0.82 8.57
CA VAL A 91 3.69 -1.26 8.91
C VAL A 91 3.66 -2.52 9.78
N THR A 92 2.77 -2.55 10.76
CA THR A 92 2.64 -3.67 11.71
C THR A 92 1.52 -4.63 11.35
N ASN A 93 0.68 -4.27 10.36
CA ASN A 93 -0.48 -5.04 9.95
C ASN A 93 -1.44 -5.33 11.12
N SER A 94 -1.68 -4.31 11.95
CA SER A 94 -2.51 -4.42 13.15
C SER A 94 -3.26 -3.13 13.48
N PHE A 95 -4.35 -3.26 14.26
CA PHE A 95 -5.04 -2.12 14.86
C PHE A 95 -4.19 -1.51 15.98
N VAL A 96 -4.04 -0.18 15.94
CA VAL A 96 -3.31 0.61 16.94
C VAL A 96 -4.24 1.01 18.09
N TRP A 97 -5.46 1.42 17.74
CA TRP A 97 -6.56 1.75 18.66
C TRP A 97 -7.90 1.63 17.93
N ALA A 98 -8.96 1.51 18.73
CA ALA A 98 -10.37 1.53 18.32
C ALA A 98 -11.23 2.00 19.49
#